data_AF-A0A2P7EAD8-F1
#
_entry.id   AF-A0A2P7EAD8-F1
#
_cell.length_a   1.000
_cell.length_b   1.000
_cell.length_c   1.000
_cell.angle_alpha   90.00
_cell.angle_beta   90.00
_cell.angle_gamma   90.00
#
_symmetry.space_group_name_H-M   'P 1'
#
loop_
_entity.id
_entity.type
_entity.pdbx_description
1 polymer ?
#
loop_
_entity_poly.entity_id
_entity_poly.type
_entity_poly.pdbx_seq_one_letter_code
_entity_poly.pdbx_strand_id
1 'polypeptide(L)'
;MTRCLSEQELQQLDSWWRAANYLAVGMIYLKENPLLREPLKPEHIKNRLLGHWGSSPGQSFIWTHANRVIREYNLNMIYLSGPGHGAPG
;
A
#
# COMPACT_ATOMS: atom_id res chain seq x y z
N MET A 1 -27.49 9.97 1.00
CA MET A 1 -27.63 8.95 2.07
C MET A 1 -26.32 8.20 2.16
N THR A 2 -25.70 8.11 3.34
CA THR A 2 -24.46 7.38 3.54
C THR A 2 -24.79 5.89 3.62
N ARG A 3 -24.55 5.15 2.54
CA ARG A 3 -24.62 3.68 2.56
C ARG A 3 -23.46 3.15 3.41
N CYS A 4 -23.76 2.34 4.41
CA CYS A 4 -22.74 1.56 5.10
C CYS A 4 -22.11 0.57 4.13
N LEU A 5 -20.78 0.44 4.18
CA LEU A 5 -20.06 -0.55 3.40
C LEU A 5 -20.46 -1.95 3.87
N SER A 6 -20.69 -2.85 2.90
CA SER A 6 -20.81 -4.27 3.21
C SER A 6 -19.48 -4.81 3.72
N GLU A 7 -19.54 -5.91 4.45
CA GLU A 7 -18.36 -6.61 4.93
C GLU A 7 -17.41 -7.00 3.78
N GLN A 8 -17.96 -7.45 2.65
CA GLN A 8 -17.18 -7.80 1.47
C GLN A 8 -16.44 -6.60 0.85
N GLU A 9 -17.06 -5.41 0.88
CA GLU A 9 -16.40 -4.17 0.43
C GLU A 9 -15.25 -3.81 1.37
N LEU A 10 -15.45 -3.91 2.69
CA LEU A 10 -14.41 -3.65 3.68
C LEU A 10 -13.23 -4.63 3.55
N GLN A 11 -13.51 -5.93 3.36
CA GLN A 11 -12.47 -6.94 3.17
C GLN A 11 -11.63 -6.71 1.91
N GLN A 12 -12.25 -6.23 0.82
CA GLN A 12 -11.53 -5.89 -0.41
C GLN A 12 -10.63 -4.66 -0.21
N LEU A 13 -11.10 -3.63 0.48
CA LEU A 13 -10.30 -2.44 0.80
C LEU A 13 -9.12 -2.81 1.70
N ASP A 14 -9.35 -3.58 2.76
CA ASP A 14 -8.29 -4.08 3.64
C ASP A 14 -7.24 -4.90 2.87
N SER A 15 -7.70 -5.80 1.99
CA SER A 15 -6.81 -6.62 1.16
C SER A 15 -5.94 -5.77 0.22
N TRP A 16 -6.53 -4.73 -0.38
CA TRP A 16 -5.78 -3.80 -1.24
C TRP A 16 -4.75 -3.02 -0.44
N TRP A 17 -5.14 -2.47 0.72
CA TRP A 17 -4.25 -1.72 1.61
C TRP A 17 -3.09 -2.58 2.10
N ARG A 18 -3.36 -3.83 2.51
CA ARG A 18 -2.33 -4.80 2.92
C ARG A 18 -1.40 -5.17 1.78
N ALA A 19 -1.91 -5.36 0.56
CA ALA A 19 -1.09 -5.62 -0.61
C ALA A 19 -0.14 -4.44 -0.91
N ALA A 20 -0.64 -3.20 -0.85
CA ALA A 20 0.20 -2.00 -0.99
C ALA A 20 1.29 -1.94 0.08
N ASN A 21 0.93 -2.16 1.35
CA ASN A 21 1.88 -2.19 2.46
C ASN A 21 2.94 -3.30 2.33
N TYR A 22 2.53 -4.49 1.87
CA TYR A 22 3.43 -5.60 1.64
C TYR A 22 4.48 -5.27 0.58
N LEU A 23 4.05 -4.70 -0.54
CA LEU A 23 4.95 -4.23 -1.59
C LEU A 23 5.85 -3.10 -1.10
N ALA A 24 5.33 -2.18 -0.29
CA ALA A 24 6.11 -1.08 0.27
C ALA A 24 7.29 -1.58 1.12
N VAL A 25 7.01 -2.52 2.04
CA VAL A 25 8.05 -3.19 2.83
C VAL A 25 8.99 -3.98 1.92
N GLY A 26 8.47 -4.72 0.95
CA GLY A 26 9.28 -5.45 -0.03
C GLY A 26 10.28 -4.53 -0.74
N MET A 27 9.84 -3.37 -1.21
CA MET A 27 10.69 -2.38 -1.88
C MET A 27 11.74 -1.77 -0.96
N ILE A 28 11.45 -1.56 0.32
CA ILE A 28 12.42 -1.00 1.28
C ILE A 28 13.49 -2.04 1.65
N TYR A 29 13.09 -3.29 1.89
CA TYR A 29 13.94 -4.28 2.57
C TYR A 29 14.46 -5.41 1.66
N LEU A 30 13.70 -5.85 0.66
CA LEU A 30 14.03 -7.05 -0.12
C LEU A 30 14.72 -6.69 -1.44
N LYS A 31 15.74 -7.46 -1.81
CA LYS A 31 16.33 -7.47 -3.16
C LYS A 31 15.89 -8.68 -3.98
N GLU A 32 15.46 -9.76 -3.32
CA GLU A 32 15.01 -11.01 -3.93
C GLU A 32 13.88 -11.65 -3.10
N ASN A 33 13.26 -12.71 -3.62
CA ASN A 33 12.17 -13.45 -2.99
C ASN A 33 11.00 -12.56 -2.47
N PRO A 34 10.46 -11.62 -3.29
CA PRO A 34 9.49 -10.63 -2.84
C PRO A 34 8.12 -11.21 -2.48
N LEU A 35 7.85 -12.48 -2.83
CA LEU A 35 6.60 -13.18 -2.49
C LEU A 35 6.83 -14.31 -1.47
N LEU A 36 8.03 -14.41 -0.89
CA LEU A 36 8.40 -15.45 0.09
C LEU A 36 8.06 -16.88 -0.37
N ARG A 37 8.37 -17.21 -1.64
CA ARG A 37 8.14 -18.55 -2.21
C ARG A 37 9.04 -19.61 -1.57
N GLU A 38 10.14 -19.17 -0.98
CA GLU A 38 11.00 -19.94 -0.09
C GLU A 38 11.15 -19.21 1.26
N PRO A 39 11.56 -19.89 2.35
CA PRO A 39 11.81 -19.23 3.64
C PRO A 39 12.71 -18.01 3.51
N LEU A 40 12.41 -16.94 4.24
CA LEU A 40 13.20 -15.71 4.21
C LEU A 40 14.61 -15.98 4.76
N LYS A 41 15.64 -15.58 4.00
CA LYS A 41 17.04 -15.70 4.37
C LYS A 41 17.70 -14.31 4.35
N PRO A 42 18.80 -14.09 5.12
CA PRO A 42 19.52 -12.81 5.12
C PRO A 42 19.96 -12.36 3.72
N GLU A 43 20.25 -13.29 2.82
CA GLU A 43 20.67 -13.02 1.45
C GLU A 43 19.56 -12.39 0.61
N HIS A 44 18.29 -12.45 1.01
CA HIS A 44 17.19 -11.78 0.31
C HIS A 44 17.06 -10.29 0.70
N ILE A 45 17.76 -9.85 1.75
CA ILE A 45 17.68 -8.48 2.28
C ILE A 45 18.72 -7.60 1.58
N LYS A 46 18.35 -6.34 1.30
CA LYS A 46 19.27 -5.34 0.74
C LYS A 46 20.40 -5.04 1.72
N ASN A 47 21.63 -4.94 1.21
CA ASN A 47 22.81 -4.57 2.01
C ASN A 47 22.74 -3.12 2.52
N ARG A 48 21.98 -2.26 1.83
CA ARG A 48 21.71 -0.88 2.24
C ARG A 48 20.21 -0.64 2.19
N LEU A 49 19.62 -0.34 3.34
CA LEU A 49 18.20 -0.04 3.47
C LEU A 49 17.96 1.44 3.18
N LEU A 50 17.17 1.73 2.14
CA LEU A 50 16.81 3.07 1.73
C LEU A 50 15.31 3.15 1.47
N GLY A 51 14.66 4.15 2.05
CA GLY A 51 13.23 4.38 1.96
C GLY A 51 12.64 4.79 3.30
N HIS A 52 11.41 5.31 3.30
CA HIS A 52 10.72 5.74 4.51
C HIS A 52 9.44 4.93 4.70
N TRP A 53 9.35 4.21 5.81
CA TRP A 53 8.15 3.48 6.17
C TRP A 53 7.08 4.38 6.79
N GLY A 54 7.45 5.34 7.63
CA GLY A 54 6.54 6.00 8.56
C GLY A 54 5.24 6.58 7.96
N SER A 55 5.31 7.18 6.77
CA SER A 55 4.14 7.73 6.08
C SER A 55 3.49 6.78 5.07
N SER A 56 4.13 5.67 4.70
CA SER A 56 3.66 4.78 3.63
C SER A 56 2.29 4.14 3.96
N PRO A 57 2.05 3.53 5.15
CA PRO A 57 0.75 2.93 5.47
C PRO A 57 -0.42 3.92 5.51
N GLY A 58 -0.16 5.14 5.97
CA GLY A 58 -1.19 6.19 6.02
C GLY A 58 -1.55 6.67 4.61
N GLN A 59 -0.55 6.84 3.74
CA GLN A 59 -0.78 7.24 2.35
C GLN A 59 -1.52 6.16 1.56
N SER A 60 -1.07 4.90 1.66
CA SER A 60 -1.73 3.78 0.99
C SER A 60 -3.16 3.57 1.49
N PHE A 61 -3.45 3.82 2.78
CA PHE A 61 -4.81 3.78 3.32
C PHE A 61 -5.70 4.85 2.67
N ILE A 62 -5.24 6.11 2.63
CA ILE A 62 -6.00 7.19 1.99
C ILE A 62 -6.19 6.89 0.50
N TRP A 63 -5.15 6.42 -0.18
CA TRP A 63 -5.21 6.07 -1.60
C TRP A 63 -6.21 4.95 -1.88
N THR A 64 -6.26 3.91 -1.03
CA THR A 64 -7.24 2.82 -1.10
C THR A 64 -8.67 3.37 -1.08
N HIS A 65 -8.96 4.23 -0.11
CA HIS A 65 -10.29 4.82 0.04
C HIS A 65 -10.61 5.87 -1.03
N ALA A 66 -9.61 6.62 -1.50
CA ALA A 66 -9.77 7.54 -2.62
C ALA A 66 -10.14 6.78 -3.91
N ASN A 67 -9.43 5.69 -4.23
CA ASN A 67 -9.74 4.82 -5.37
C ASN A 67 -11.17 4.28 -5.31
N ARG A 68 -11.65 3.89 -4.13
CA ARG A 68 -13.04 3.47 -3.94
C ARG A 68 -14.01 4.58 -4.37
N VAL A 69 -13.82 5.78 -3.86
CA VAL A 69 -14.71 6.93 -4.12
C VAL A 69 -14.62 7.37 -5.59
N ILE A 70 -13.42 7.35 -6.19
CA ILE A 70 -13.24 7.60 -7.63
C ILE A 70 -14.08 6.63 -8.46
N ARG A 71 -14.02 5.33 -8.16
CA ARG A 71 -14.77 4.30 -8.90
C ARG A 71 -16.27 4.37 -8.65
N GLU A 72 -16.69 4.57 -7.41
CA GLU A 72 -18.10 4.60 -7.01
C GLU A 72 -18.85 5.78 -7.65
N TYR A 73 -18.20 6.94 -7.75
CA TYR A 73 -18.82 8.18 -8.21
C TYR A 73 -18.29 8.67 -9.57
N ASN A 74 -17.47 7.87 -10.26
CA ASN A 74 -16.84 8.20 -11.54
C ASN A 74 -16.16 9.59 -11.54
N LEU A 75 -15.32 9.84 -10.53
CA LEU A 75 -14.72 11.16 -10.32
C LEU A 75 -13.45 11.36 -11.15
N ASN A 76 -13.26 12.57 -11.64
CA ASN A 76 -11.97 13.05 -12.12
C ASN A 76 -11.20 13.65 -10.93
N MET A 77 -10.25 12.90 -10.36
CA MET A 77 -9.53 13.27 -9.14
C MET A 77 -8.02 13.16 -9.32
N ILE A 78 -7.29 14.09 -8.72
CA ILE A 78 -5.84 14.02 -8.54
C ILE A 78 -5.53 13.83 -7.05
N TYR A 79 -4.49 13.07 -6.76
CA TYR A 79 -3.95 12.94 -5.41
C TYR A 79 -2.56 13.56 -5.35
N LEU A 80 -2.38 14.50 -4.43
CA LEU A 80 -1.10 15.16 -4.20
C LEU A 80 -0.51 14.63 -2.89
N SER A 81 0.54 13.81 -3.01
CA SER A 81 1.30 13.31 -1.86
C SER A 81 2.11 14.46 -1.25
N GLY A 82 1.66 14.99 -0.11
CA GLY A 82 2.42 15.95 0.70
C GLY A 82 3.71 15.33 1.24
N PRO A 83 3.65 14.21 2.00
CA PRO A 83 4.84 13.50 2.48
C PRO A 83 5.46 12.62 1.38
N GLY A 84 5.96 13.24 0.30
CA GLY A 84 6.48 12.56 -0.89
C GLY A 84 7.69 11.64 -0.67
N HIS A 85 8.34 11.71 0.50
CA HIS A 85 9.40 10.78 0.88
C HIS A 85 8.86 9.37 1.22
N GLY A 86 7.54 9.22 1.37
CA GLY A 86 6.83 7.95 1.58
C GLY A 86 6.41 7.23 0.29
N ALA A 87 7.15 7.43 -0.80
CA ALA A 87 6.82 6.92 -2.13
C ALA A 87 6.83 5.39 -2.37
N PRO A 88 7.04 4.48 -1.39
CA PRO A 88 6.62 3.10 -1.59
C PRO A 88 5.15 2.83 -1.17
N GLY A 89 4.40 3.83 -0.67
CA GLY A 89 2.98 3.75 -0.31
C GLY A 89 2.04 4.54 -1.22
#